data_AF-A0A851N155-F1
#
_entry.id   AF-A0A851N155-F1
#
_cell.length_a   1.000
_cell.length_b   1.000
_cell.length_c   1.000
_cell.angle_alpha   90.00
_cell.angle_beta   90.00
_cell.angle_gamma   90.00
#
_symmetry.space_group_name_H-M   'P 1'
#
loop_
_entity.id
_entity.type
_entity.pdbx_description
1 polymer ?
#
loop_
_entity_poly.entity_id
_entity_poly.type
_entity_poly.pdbx_seq_one_letter_code
_entity_poly.pdbx_strand_id
1 'polypeptide(L)'
;PCGDIKKENGIHRLEAMLYALDQINSDPDLLPNVTLGARILDTCSRDTYALEQSLTFVQALIQKDTSDVRCTNGEPPVFVKPEKVVGVIGASGSSVSIMVANILRLFQ
;
A
#
# COMPACT_ATOMS: atom_id res chain seq x y z
N PRO A 1 -7.84 4.02 18.88
CA PRO A 1 -8.56 2.92 18.19
C PRO A 1 -9.46 3.43 17.07
N CYS A 2 -9.64 2.61 16.03
CA CYS A 2 -10.61 2.85 14.96
C CYS A 2 -12.02 2.49 15.43
N GLY A 3 -13.04 3.03 14.74
CA GLY A 3 -14.45 2.77 15.04
C GLY A 3 -14.97 1.51 14.35
N ASP A 4 -16.30 1.42 14.20
CA ASP A 4 -16.95 0.29 13.56
C ASP A 4 -16.55 0.10 12.10
N ILE A 5 -16.58 -1.15 11.65
CA ILE A 5 -16.28 -1.52 10.27
C ILE A 5 -17.33 -0.92 9.33
N LYS A 6 -16.87 -0.13 8.37
CA LYS A 6 -17.72 0.44 7.32
C LYS A 6 -17.87 -0.55 6.17
N LYS A 7 -19.02 -1.23 6.09
CA LYS A 7 -19.27 -2.25 5.07
C LYS A 7 -19.20 -1.68 3.64
N GLU A 8 -19.96 -0.63 3.35
CA GLU A 8 -20.05 -0.06 1.99
C GLU A 8 -18.79 0.73 1.59
N ASN A 9 -18.37 1.67 2.43
CA ASN A 9 -17.26 2.57 2.10
C ASN A 9 -15.87 1.99 2.40
N GLY A 10 -15.79 0.87 3.13
CA GLY A 10 -14.56 0.16 3.45
C GLY A 10 -14.50 -1.18 2.72
N ILE A 11 -15.22 -2.19 3.22
CA ILE A 11 -15.10 -3.58 2.74
C ILE A 11 -15.47 -3.73 1.27
N HIS A 12 -16.59 -3.15 0.80
CA HIS A 12 -16.96 -3.30 -0.62
C HIS A 12 -15.90 -2.68 -1.56
N ARG A 13 -15.28 -1.57 -1.16
CA ARG A 13 -14.22 -0.92 -1.97
C ARG A 13 -12.90 -1.68 -1.92
N LEU A 14 -12.58 -2.26 -0.77
CA LEU A 14 -11.45 -3.17 -0.60
C LEU A 14 -11.59 -4.35 -1.57
N GLU A 15 -12.72 -5.05 -1.52
CA GLU A 15 -13.01 -6.19 -2.39
C GLU A 15 -13.05 -5.77 -3.87
N ALA A 16 -13.64 -4.62 -4.19
CA ALA A 16 -13.65 -4.10 -5.56
C ALA A 16 -12.24 -3.82 -6.11
N MET A 17 -11.32 -3.34 -5.26
CA MET A 17 -9.92 -3.14 -5.65
C MET A 17 -9.21 -4.47 -5.91
N LEU A 18 -9.40 -5.47 -5.04
CA LEU A 18 -8.82 -6.81 -5.24
C LEU A 18 -9.35 -7.45 -6.51
N TYR A 19 -10.67 -7.39 -6.73
CA TYR A 19 -11.29 -7.85 -7.96
C TYR A 19 -10.71 -7.15 -9.20
N ALA A 20 -10.56 -5.82 -9.15
CA ALA A 20 -9.99 -5.06 -10.27
C ALA A 20 -8.54 -5.49 -10.58
N LEU A 21 -7.71 -5.75 -9.56
CA LEU A 21 -6.36 -6.26 -9.75
C LEU A 21 -6.37 -7.64 -10.41
N ASP A 22 -7.27 -8.53 -9.98
CA ASP A 22 -7.40 -9.86 -10.56
C ASP A 22 -7.82 -9.78 -12.04
N GLN A 23 -8.73 -8.87 -12.38
CA GLN A 23 -9.12 -8.63 -13.77
C GLN A 23 -7.95 -8.12 -14.61
N ILE A 24 -7.20 -7.13 -14.12
CA ILE A 24 -6.05 -6.56 -14.84
C ILE A 24 -4.96 -7.63 -15.04
N ASN A 25 -4.62 -8.38 -13.99
CA ASN A 25 -3.56 -9.39 -14.04
C ASN A 25 -3.95 -10.61 -14.91
N SER A 26 -5.24 -10.84 -15.15
CA SER A 26 -5.74 -11.93 -16.00
C SER A 26 -5.94 -11.53 -17.46
N ASP A 27 -5.88 -10.24 -17.78
CA ASP A 27 -6.07 -9.71 -19.13
C ASP A 27 -4.73 -9.72 -19.90
N PRO A 28 -4.59 -10.54 -20.97
CA PRO A 28 -3.34 -10.60 -21.73
C PRO A 28 -3.06 -9.33 -22.54
N ASP A 29 -4.07 -8.50 -22.81
CA ASP A 29 -3.94 -7.26 -23.60
C ASP A 29 -3.58 -6.05 -22.73
N LEU A 30 -3.76 -6.14 -21.40
CA LEU A 30 -3.49 -5.08 -20.44
C LEU A 30 -2.29 -5.43 -19.56
N LEU A 31 -1.19 -4.67 -19.70
CA LEU A 31 0.06 -4.87 -18.94
C LEU A 31 0.69 -6.28 -19.08
N PRO A 32 0.97 -6.74 -20.32
CA PRO A 32 1.56 -8.06 -20.52
C PRO A 32 2.91 -8.20 -19.82
N ASN A 33 3.13 -9.34 -19.16
CA ASN A 33 4.32 -9.67 -18.36
C ASN A 33 4.55 -8.78 -17.11
N VAL A 34 3.52 -8.07 -16.66
CA VAL A 34 3.58 -7.29 -15.41
C VAL A 34 2.45 -7.75 -14.49
N THR A 35 2.77 -8.06 -13.24
CA THR A 35 1.77 -8.38 -12.22
C THR A 35 1.66 -7.23 -11.24
N LEU A 36 0.45 -6.69 -11.09
CA LEU A 36 0.13 -5.68 -10.09
C LEU A 36 -0.18 -6.35 -8.75
N GLY A 37 0.58 -5.99 -7.73
CA GLY A 37 0.25 -6.25 -6.32
C GLY A 37 -0.34 -5.00 -5.66
N ALA A 38 -0.90 -5.15 -4.47
CA ALA A 38 -1.36 -4.02 -3.68
C ALA A 38 -1.10 -4.22 -2.19
N ARG A 39 -0.79 -3.11 -1.52
CA ARG A 39 -0.76 -3.00 -0.06
C ARG A 39 -1.87 -2.06 0.37
N ILE A 40 -2.87 -2.60 1.06
CA ILE A 40 -4.10 -1.88 1.39
C ILE A 40 -4.10 -1.56 2.89
N LEU A 41 -4.29 -0.28 3.22
CA LEU A 41 -4.25 0.22 4.59
C LEU A 41 -5.58 0.88 4.95
N ASP A 42 -6.03 0.68 6.20
CA ASP A 42 -7.21 1.38 6.70
C ASP A 42 -6.85 2.84 7.01
N THR A 43 -7.71 3.76 6.59
CA THR A 43 -7.58 5.19 6.92
C THR A 43 -8.36 5.56 8.18
N CYS A 44 -9.24 4.67 8.63
CA CYS A 44 -10.17 4.85 9.73
C CYS A 44 -11.01 6.13 9.63
N SER A 45 -11.13 6.72 8.42
CA SER A 45 -11.73 8.04 8.19
C SER A 45 -11.14 9.14 9.08
N ARG A 46 -9.86 9.04 9.46
CA ARG A 46 -9.18 9.98 10.36
C ARG A 46 -7.87 10.44 9.76
N ASP A 47 -7.71 11.76 9.63
CA ASP A 47 -6.57 12.37 8.95
C ASP A 47 -5.22 11.95 9.57
N THR A 48 -5.07 12.03 10.90
CA THR A 48 -3.80 11.68 11.57
C THR A 48 -3.46 10.20 11.48
N TYR A 49 -4.47 9.32 11.53
CA TYR A 49 -4.25 7.90 11.40
C TYR A 49 -3.86 7.53 9.97
N ALA A 50 -4.56 8.06 8.97
CA ALA A 50 -4.23 7.87 7.57
C ALA A 50 -2.84 8.40 7.21
N LEU A 51 -2.44 9.52 7.82
CA LEU A 51 -1.09 10.08 7.69
C LEU A 51 -0.02 9.10 8.19
N GLU A 52 -0.18 8.57 9.42
CA GLU A 52 0.73 7.57 9.99
C GLU A 52 0.83 6.32 9.12
N GLN A 53 -0.30 5.83 8.61
CA GLN A 53 -0.33 4.69 7.69
C GLN A 53 0.38 4.99 6.37
N SER A 54 0.21 6.19 5.81
CA SER A 54 0.81 6.59 4.54
C SER A 54 2.34 6.68 4.60
N LEU A 55 2.90 6.99 5.78
CA LEU A 55 4.36 6.96 5.98
C LEU A 55 4.93 5.55 5.74
N THR A 56 4.14 4.50 5.95
CA THR A 56 4.60 3.13 5.71
C THR A 56 4.80 2.81 4.23
N PHE A 57 4.20 3.58 3.31
CA PHE A 57 4.45 3.45 1.87
C PHE A 57 5.83 3.98 1.46
N VAL A 58 6.36 4.96 2.19
CA VAL A 58 7.64 5.60 1.89
C VAL A 58 8.79 5.09 2.75
N GLN A 59 8.51 4.23 3.75
CA GLN A 59 9.53 3.59 4.59
C GLN A 59 10.63 2.91 3.76
N ALA A 60 10.26 2.25 2.66
CA ALA A 60 11.20 1.61 1.73
C ALA A 60 12.16 2.61 1.03
N LEU A 61 11.77 3.88 0.91
CA LEU A 61 12.61 4.93 0.32
C LEU A 61 13.54 5.57 1.36
N ILE A 62 13.15 5.55 2.63
CA ILE A 62 13.90 6.11 3.76
C ILE A 62 14.94 5.10 4.26
N GLN A 63 14.55 3.83 4.38
CA GLN A 63 15.42 2.73 4.77
C GLN A 63 16.25 2.29 3.56
N LYS A 64 17.35 3.02 3.32
CA LYS A 64 18.37 2.67 2.31
C LYS A 64 19.11 1.36 2.62
N ASP A 65 18.92 0.80 3.81
CA ASP A 65 19.60 -0.43 4.22
C ASP A 65 18.88 -1.64 3.64
N THR A 66 19.24 -1.98 2.40
CA THR A 66 18.88 -3.25 1.75
C THR A 66 19.67 -4.44 2.32
N SER A 67 20.34 -4.24 3.46
CA SER A 67 21.28 -5.18 4.08
C SER A 67 20.68 -5.92 5.28
N ASP A 68 19.36 -5.83 5.51
CA ASP A 68 18.64 -6.58 6.56
C ASP A 68 18.55 -8.07 6.18
N VAL A 69 19.71 -8.71 6.16
CA VAL A 69 19.91 -10.12 5.89
C VAL A 69 19.56 -10.86 7.17
N ARG A 70 18.41 -11.51 7.17
CA ARG A 70 18.03 -12.41 8.26
C ARG A 70 18.62 -13.78 7.96
N CYS A 71 19.65 -14.14 8.72
CA CYS A 71 20.18 -15.50 8.76
C CYS A 71 19.50 -16.24 9.91
N THR A 72 18.55 -17.12 9.60
CA THR A 72 18.10 -18.18 10.51
C THR A 72 19.14 -19.31 10.47
N ASN A 73 19.43 -19.92 11.62
CA ASN A 73 20.51 -20.90 11.76
C ASN A 73 20.41 -22.04 10.73
N GLY A 74 21.30 -22.03 9.72
CA GLY A 74 21.42 -23.06 8.69
C GLY A 74 20.62 -22.83 7.41
N GLU A 75 19.87 -21.74 7.29
CA GLU A 75 19.10 -21.40 6.09
C GLU A 75 19.80 -20.35 5.22
N PRO A 76 19.53 -20.34 3.90
CA PRO A 76 20.05 -19.29 3.03
C PRO A 76 19.55 -17.90 3.46
N PRO A 77 20.37 -16.85 3.29
CA PRO A 77 20.03 -15.49 3.70
C PRO A 77 18.72 -15.01 3.04
N VAL A 78 17.76 -14.55 3.85
CA VAL A 78 16.53 -13.94 3.36
C VAL A 78 16.78 -12.46 3.09
N PHE A 79 16.78 -12.08 1.81
CA PHE A 79 16.84 -10.69 1.38
C PHE A 79 15.43 -10.11 1.33
N VAL A 80 15.08 -9.26 2.31
CA VAL A 80 13.83 -8.51 2.25
C VAL A 80 14.02 -7.36 1.27
N LYS A 81 13.50 -7.52 0.05
CA LYS A 81 13.47 -6.40 -0.90
C LYS A 81 12.46 -5.37 -0.40
N PRO A 82 12.83 -4.07 -0.31
CA PRO A 82 11.86 -3.04 0.03
C PRO A 82 10.76 -3.00 -1.02
N GLU A 83 9.51 -3.14 -0.60
CA GLU A 83 8.36 -2.98 -1.49
C GLU A 83 8.24 -1.49 -1.87
N LYS A 84 8.55 -1.18 -3.13
CA LYS A 84 8.39 0.18 -3.64
C LYS A 84 6.96 0.39 -4.11
N VAL A 85 6.25 1.30 -3.45
CA VAL A 85 4.92 1.73 -3.88
C VAL A 85 5.04 2.69 -5.06
N VAL A 86 4.42 2.35 -6.19
CA VAL A 86 4.46 3.15 -7.43
C VAL A 86 3.30 4.16 -7.54
N GLY A 87 2.23 3.95 -6.78
CA GLY A 87 1.05 4.80 -6.79
C GLY A 87 0.12 4.46 -5.62
N VAL A 88 -0.74 5.42 -5.28
CA VAL A 88 -1.71 5.29 -4.18
C VAL A 88 -3.10 5.67 -4.68
N ILE A 89 -4.10 4.84 -4.37
CA ILE A 89 -5.52 5.07 -4.70
C ILE A 89 -6.26 5.39 -3.39
N GLY A 90 -7.09 6.43 -3.42
CA GLY A 90 -7.84 6.90 -2.25
C GLY A 90 -7.25 8.18 -1.63
N ALA A 91 -7.58 8.52 -0.39
CA ALA A 91 -8.59 7.92 0.49
C ALA A 91 -10.04 8.21 0.03
N SER A 92 -11.03 7.72 0.81
CA SER A 92 -12.45 7.96 0.50
C SER A 92 -12.91 9.40 0.74
N GLY A 93 -12.30 10.13 1.68
CA GLY A 93 -12.72 11.47 2.09
C GLY A 93 -11.71 12.50 1.64
N SER A 94 -12.18 13.64 1.13
CA SER A 94 -11.29 14.66 0.54
C SER A 94 -10.25 15.19 1.53
N SER A 95 -10.60 15.42 2.80
CA SER A 95 -9.65 15.88 3.83
C SER A 95 -8.51 14.88 4.03
N VAL A 96 -8.86 13.60 4.15
CA VAL A 96 -7.92 12.49 4.32
C VAL A 96 -7.02 12.37 3.09
N SER A 97 -7.59 12.42 1.88
CA SER A 97 -6.82 12.33 0.63
C SER A 97 -5.84 13.48 0.46
N ILE A 98 -6.23 14.71 0.82
CA ILE A 98 -5.34 15.87 0.81
C ILE A 98 -4.16 15.64 1.77
N MET A 99 -4.43 15.11 2.98
CA MET A 99 -3.39 14.82 3.97
C MET A 99 -2.38 13.78 3.45
N VAL A 100 -2.87 12.68 2.86
CA VAL A 100 -2.02 11.62 2.28
C VAL A 100 -1.19 12.16 1.11
N ALA A 101 -1.81 12.90 0.18
CA ALA A 101 -1.12 13.44 -0.98
C ALA A 101 -0.01 14.44 -0.60
N ASN A 102 -0.22 15.24 0.46
CA ASN A 102 0.76 16.22 0.93
C ASN A 102 2.05 15.60 1.48
N ILE A 103 2.00 14.37 2.00
CA ILE A 103 3.21 13.62 2.38
C ILE A 103 3.82 12.93 1.17
N LEU A 104 3.02 12.21 0.37
CA LEU A 104 3.56 11.39 -0.72
C LEU A 104 4.29 12.25 -1.77
N ARG A 105 3.87 13.50 -1.98
CA ARG A 105 4.57 14.43 -2.89
C ARG A 105 6.02 14.75 -2.48
N LEU A 106 6.39 14.50 -1.22
CA LEU A 106 7.75 14.72 -0.74
C LEU A 106 8.71 13.59 -1.16
N PHE A 107 8.18 12.47 -1.65
CA PHE A 107 8.93 11.23 -1.91
C PHE A 107 8.78 10.73 -3.37
N GLN A 108 8.73 11.67 -4.33
CA GLN A 108 8.68 11.37 -5.77
C GLN A 108 10.01 10.85 -6.32
#